data_AF-A0A7Y0BSJ4-F1
#
_entry.id   AF-A0A7Y0BSJ4-F1
#
_cell.length_a   1.000
_cell.length_b   1.000
_cell.length_c   1.000
_cell.angle_alpha   90.00
_cell.angle_beta   90.00
_cell.angle_gamma   90.00
#
_symmetry.space_group_name_H-M   'P 1'
#
loop_
_entity.id
_entity.type
_entity.pdbx_description
1 polymer ?
#
loop_
_entity_poly.entity_id
_entity_poly.type
_entity_poly.pdbx_seq_one_letter_code
_entity_poly.pdbx_strand_id
1 'polypeptide(L)'
;MRSIALIAAAASLIAATPPAPKPDLSRLTATHRQDLQCAATLALAAQAQAQGDDAVRDAPPLAVRGKRYFAQVGLRVAREAGLTPEQVRDLLTTDVIALQKAADPDAALRASLTPCLARLEAEVPPLKTPDLLQCTAILAIAYEELHARAGLTPAAQDLKTLASVLSAREHEALVASGKSGDEADAAIAMAHDAMLQEAFEGDGVEAYDIAHCYDLAKPDPKSHY
;
A
#
# COMPACT_ATOMS: atom_id res chain seq x y z
N MET A 1 -55.16 -36.70 -32.62
CA MET A 1 -53.80 -37.29 -32.60
C MET A 1 -52.95 -36.46 -31.65
N ARG A 2 -52.52 -37.05 -30.53
CA ARG A 2 -51.68 -36.42 -29.50
C ARG A 2 -50.22 -36.73 -29.81
N SER A 3 -49.40 -35.71 -30.05
CA SER A 3 -47.95 -35.87 -30.20
C SER A 3 -47.28 -35.57 -28.85
N ILE A 4 -46.67 -36.59 -28.26
CA ILE A 4 -45.85 -36.51 -27.04
C ILE A 4 -44.41 -36.18 -27.47
N ALA A 5 -43.90 -35.01 -27.09
CA ALA A 5 -42.50 -34.66 -27.28
C ALA A 5 -41.68 -35.19 -26.09
N LEU A 6 -40.72 -36.09 -26.36
CA LEU A 6 -39.73 -36.53 -25.38
C LEU A 6 -38.66 -35.43 -25.21
N ILE A 7 -38.49 -34.94 -23.98
CA ILE A 7 -37.37 -34.10 -23.56
C ILE A 7 -36.24 -35.03 -23.10
N ALA A 8 -35.13 -35.04 -23.84
CA ALA A 8 -33.91 -35.75 -23.45
C ALA A 8 -33.13 -34.90 -22.43
N ALA A 9 -32.98 -35.40 -21.20
CA ALA A 9 -32.15 -34.81 -20.17
C ALA A 9 -30.67 -35.07 -20.47
N ALA A 10 -29.91 -34.02 -20.75
CA ALA A 10 -28.45 -34.08 -20.85
C ALA A 10 -27.86 -34.15 -19.43
N ALA A 11 -27.31 -35.30 -19.05
CA ALA A 11 -26.55 -35.46 -17.83
C ALA A 11 -25.15 -34.85 -18.01
N SER A 12 -24.90 -33.69 -17.41
CA SER A 12 -23.56 -33.10 -17.31
C SER A 12 -22.70 -33.95 -16.37
N LEU A 13 -21.74 -34.68 -16.94
CA LEU A 13 -20.67 -35.31 -16.17
C LEU A 13 -19.76 -34.21 -15.60
N ILE A 14 -19.84 -33.98 -14.29
CA ILE A 14 -18.84 -33.19 -13.55
C ILE A 14 -17.58 -34.06 -13.47
N ALA A 15 -16.61 -33.79 -14.32
CA ALA A 15 -15.29 -34.39 -14.20
C ALA A 15 -14.64 -33.89 -12.90
N ALA A 16 -14.41 -34.78 -11.94
CA ALA A 16 -13.67 -34.47 -10.73
C ALA A 16 -12.22 -34.17 -11.12
N THR A 17 -11.81 -32.91 -11.03
CA THR A 17 -10.42 -32.51 -11.19
C THR A 17 -9.60 -33.20 -10.10
N PRO A 18 -8.52 -33.92 -10.44
CA PRO A 18 -7.67 -34.53 -9.42
C PRO A 18 -7.14 -33.45 -8.47
N PRO A 19 -7.04 -33.73 -7.16
CA PRO A 19 -6.52 -32.77 -6.19
C PRO A 19 -5.12 -32.34 -6.62
N ALA A 20 -4.88 -31.03 -6.62
CA ALA A 20 -3.57 -30.49 -6.95
C ALA A 20 -2.49 -31.14 -6.06
N PRO A 21 -1.32 -31.49 -6.62
CA PRO A 21 -0.24 -32.06 -5.85
C PRO A 21 0.11 -31.13 -4.69
N LYS A 22 0.26 -31.71 -3.48
CA LYS A 22 0.62 -30.95 -2.29
C LYS A 22 1.98 -30.27 -2.51
N PRO A 23 2.14 -29.00 -2.10
CA PRO A 23 3.43 -28.32 -2.22
C PRO A 23 4.51 -29.09 -1.46
N ASP A 24 5.67 -29.25 -2.09
CA ASP A 24 6.87 -29.74 -1.40
C ASP A 24 7.44 -28.61 -0.54
N LEU A 25 7.16 -28.68 0.76
CA LEU A 25 7.63 -27.70 1.73
C LEU A 25 9.00 -28.06 2.33
N SER A 26 9.67 -29.12 1.84
CA SER A 26 10.95 -29.59 2.41
C SER A 26 12.07 -28.56 2.31
N ARG A 27 11.99 -27.64 1.34
CA ARG A 27 12.96 -26.55 1.13
C ARG A 27 12.63 -25.28 1.90
N LEU A 28 11.49 -25.23 2.60
CA LEU A 28 11.08 -24.07 3.37
C LEU A 28 11.86 -24.03 4.69
N THR A 29 12.77 -23.06 4.81
CA THR A 29 13.63 -22.92 5.99
C THR A 29 12.90 -22.25 7.17
N ALA A 30 13.48 -22.32 8.36
CA ALA A 30 12.96 -21.59 9.52
C ALA A 30 12.92 -20.06 9.28
N THR A 31 13.92 -19.51 8.58
CA THR A 31 13.94 -18.10 8.18
C THR A 31 12.79 -17.77 7.25
N HIS A 32 12.52 -18.60 6.22
CA HIS A 32 11.38 -18.38 5.33
C HIS A 32 10.05 -18.39 6.08
N ARG A 33 9.86 -19.33 7.01
CA ARG A 33 8.67 -19.38 7.86
C ARG A 33 8.50 -18.09 8.66
N GLN A 34 9.57 -17.63 9.29
CA GLN A 34 9.53 -16.43 10.11
C GLN A 34 9.26 -15.18 9.27
N ASP A 35 9.84 -15.08 8.08
CA ASP A 35 9.62 -13.95 7.17
C ASP A 35 8.16 -13.90 6.69
N LEU A 36 7.58 -15.04 6.31
CA LEU A 36 6.16 -15.13 5.92
C LEU A 36 5.23 -14.78 7.07
N GLN A 37 5.51 -15.28 8.28
CA GLN A 37 4.75 -14.93 9.49
C GLN A 37 4.80 -13.42 9.73
N CYS A 38 5.98 -12.81 9.62
CA CYS A 38 6.10 -11.37 9.77
C CYS A 38 5.39 -10.58 8.67
N ALA A 39 5.40 -11.05 7.42
CA ALA A 39 4.61 -10.42 6.35
C ALA A 39 3.10 -10.49 6.66
N ALA A 40 2.60 -11.60 7.21
CA ALA A 40 1.22 -11.73 7.66
C ALA A 40 0.89 -10.82 8.85
N THR A 41 1.77 -10.76 9.87
CA THR A 41 1.63 -9.86 11.02
C THR A 41 1.58 -8.39 10.59
N LEU A 42 2.49 -7.96 9.70
CA LEU A 42 2.52 -6.58 9.20
C LEU A 42 1.29 -6.24 8.36
N ALA A 43 0.78 -7.18 7.57
CA ALA A 43 -0.46 -6.99 6.81
C ALA A 43 -1.68 -6.81 7.73
N LEU A 44 -1.79 -7.63 8.79
CA LEU A 44 -2.84 -7.48 9.79
C LEU A 44 -2.72 -6.17 10.56
N ALA A 45 -1.50 -5.77 10.93
CA ALA A 45 -1.27 -4.50 11.60
C ALA A 45 -1.62 -3.30 10.71
N ALA A 46 -1.29 -3.34 9.40
CA ALA A 46 -1.72 -2.31 8.45
C ALA A 46 -3.26 -2.24 8.32
N GLN A 47 -3.95 -3.39 8.34
CA GLN A 47 -5.40 -3.42 8.34
C GLN A 47 -6.00 -2.84 9.64
N ALA A 48 -5.41 -3.18 10.80
CA ALA A 48 -5.81 -2.63 12.09
C ALA A 48 -5.58 -1.11 12.16
N GLN A 49 -4.50 -0.59 11.57
CA GLN A 49 -4.26 0.86 11.43
C GLN A 49 -5.36 1.53 10.60
N ALA A 50 -5.74 0.94 9.47
CA ALA A 50 -6.82 1.46 8.63
C ALA A 50 -8.19 1.47 9.33
N GLN A 51 -8.36 0.63 10.36
CA GLN A 51 -9.57 0.56 11.19
C GLN A 51 -9.49 1.45 12.44
N GLY A 52 -8.34 2.07 12.71
CA GLY A 52 -8.13 2.91 13.89
C GLY A 52 -8.02 2.12 15.19
N ASP A 53 -7.52 0.89 15.13
CA ASP A 53 -7.36 0.02 16.30
C ASP A 53 -6.20 0.48 17.21
N ASP A 54 -6.48 0.61 18.51
CA ASP A 54 -5.50 1.00 19.53
C ASP A 54 -4.37 -0.05 19.68
N ALA A 55 -4.60 -1.31 19.31
CA ALA A 55 -3.60 -2.36 19.40
C ALA A 55 -2.32 -2.08 18.58
N VAL A 56 -2.42 -1.24 17.55
CA VAL A 56 -1.32 -0.90 16.63
C VAL A 56 -1.00 0.59 16.58
N ARG A 57 -1.52 1.35 17.55
CA ARG A 57 -1.41 2.82 17.61
C ARG A 57 0.03 3.32 17.58
N ASP A 58 0.94 2.60 18.24
CA ASP A 58 2.35 2.99 18.34
C ASP A 58 3.20 2.46 17.17
N ALA A 59 2.62 1.70 16.25
CA ALA A 59 3.33 1.19 15.08
C ALA A 59 3.49 2.29 14.01
N PRO A 60 4.63 2.33 13.29
CA PRO A 60 4.79 3.25 12.15
C PRO A 60 3.77 2.92 11.05
N PRO A 61 3.46 3.83 10.11
CA PRO A 61 2.56 3.53 9.00
C PRO A 61 3.02 2.31 8.18
N LEU A 62 2.17 1.27 8.08
CA LEU A 62 2.52 -0.01 7.46
C LEU A 62 1.95 -0.23 6.06
N ALA A 63 1.01 0.60 5.60
CA ALA A 63 0.33 0.39 4.32
C ALA A 63 1.30 0.24 3.13
N VAL A 64 2.32 1.09 3.06
CA VAL A 64 3.33 1.07 1.98
C VAL A 64 4.47 0.10 2.30
N ARG A 65 5.14 0.29 3.46
CA ARG A 65 6.33 -0.49 3.82
C ARG A 65 6.02 -1.98 4.05
N GLY A 66 4.88 -2.29 4.66
CA GLY A 66 4.41 -3.67 4.84
C GLY A 66 4.13 -4.38 3.50
N LYS A 67 3.54 -3.67 2.52
CA LYS A 67 3.34 -4.19 1.16
C LYS A 67 4.66 -4.46 0.45
N ARG A 68 5.66 -3.59 0.61
CA ARG A 68 7.02 -3.78 0.05
C ARG A 68 7.70 -5.01 0.65
N TYR A 69 7.68 -5.13 1.99
CA TYR A 69 8.22 -6.29 2.69
C TYR A 69 7.55 -7.59 2.23
N PHE A 70 6.21 -7.60 2.14
CA PHE A 70 5.44 -8.73 1.62
C PHE A 70 5.90 -9.14 0.21
N ALA A 71 6.05 -8.18 -0.70
CA ALA A 71 6.47 -8.46 -2.08
C ALA A 71 7.90 -9.03 -2.13
N GLN A 72 8.84 -8.44 -1.39
CA GLN A 72 10.23 -8.88 -1.34
C GLN A 72 10.36 -10.29 -0.75
N VAL A 73 9.72 -10.53 0.41
CA VAL A 73 9.69 -11.84 1.07
C VAL A 73 9.03 -12.89 0.18
N GLY A 74 7.86 -12.58 -0.39
CA GLY A 74 7.11 -13.52 -1.21
C GLY A 74 7.92 -13.98 -2.43
N LEU A 75 8.58 -13.05 -3.12
CA LEU A 75 9.46 -13.36 -4.25
C LEU A 75 10.70 -14.14 -3.82
N ARG A 76 11.30 -13.81 -2.67
CA ARG A 76 12.47 -14.52 -2.13
C ARG A 76 12.12 -15.97 -1.79
N VAL A 77 11.04 -16.19 -1.03
CA VAL A 77 10.60 -17.53 -0.64
C VAL A 77 10.18 -18.35 -1.84
N ALA A 78 9.42 -17.79 -2.78
CA ALA A 78 9.03 -18.50 -4.02
C ALA A 78 10.26 -19.03 -4.77
N ARG A 79 11.27 -18.17 -4.96
CA ARG A 79 12.51 -18.52 -5.66
C ARG A 79 13.37 -19.53 -4.90
N GLU A 80 13.60 -19.31 -3.60
CA GLU A 80 14.53 -20.12 -2.81
C GLU A 80 13.94 -21.47 -2.38
N ALA A 81 12.65 -21.51 -2.05
CA ALA A 81 11.97 -22.74 -1.67
C ALA A 81 11.34 -23.48 -2.87
N GLY A 82 11.34 -22.88 -4.06
CA GLY A 82 10.75 -23.47 -5.26
C GLY A 82 9.22 -23.52 -5.22
N LEU A 83 8.59 -22.54 -4.56
CA LEU A 83 7.14 -22.44 -4.41
C LEU A 83 6.54 -21.51 -5.47
N THR A 84 5.30 -21.76 -5.86
CA THR A 84 4.54 -20.83 -6.71
C THR A 84 4.02 -19.64 -5.90
N PRO A 85 3.69 -18.50 -6.53
CA PRO A 85 3.06 -17.37 -5.86
C PRO A 85 1.77 -17.77 -5.11
N GLU A 86 0.98 -18.69 -5.65
CA GLU A 86 -0.25 -19.18 -5.03
C GLU A 86 0.07 -19.98 -3.76
N GLN A 87 1.10 -20.83 -3.80
CA GLN A 87 1.52 -21.59 -2.62
C GLN A 87 2.04 -20.68 -1.51
N VAL A 88 2.81 -19.64 -1.87
CA VAL A 88 3.27 -18.63 -0.91
C VAL A 88 2.09 -17.85 -0.32
N ARG A 89 1.12 -17.44 -1.14
CA ARG A 89 -0.13 -16.82 -0.68
C ARG A 89 -0.88 -17.72 0.30
N ASP A 90 -1.02 -19.00 0.00
CA ASP A 90 -1.76 -19.95 0.84
C ASP A 90 -1.08 -20.16 2.21
N LEU A 91 0.26 -20.13 2.25
CA LEU A 91 1.03 -20.11 3.51
C LEU A 91 0.74 -18.85 4.33
N LEU A 92 0.78 -17.67 3.70
CA LEU A 92 0.47 -16.38 4.35
C LEU A 92 -0.97 -16.34 4.86
N THR A 93 -1.93 -16.83 4.08
CA THR A 93 -3.33 -16.95 4.52
C THR A 93 -3.45 -17.85 5.75
N THR A 94 -2.68 -18.94 5.81
CA THR A 94 -2.64 -19.80 6.99
C THR A 94 -2.12 -19.06 8.22
N ASP A 95 -1.06 -18.26 8.08
CA ASP A 95 -0.50 -17.47 9.19
C ASP A 95 -1.47 -16.37 9.65
N VAL A 96 -2.15 -15.68 8.72
CA VAL A 96 -3.22 -14.72 9.04
C VAL A 96 -4.35 -15.38 9.82
N ILE A 97 -4.84 -16.53 9.35
CA ILE A 97 -5.91 -17.29 10.02
C ILE A 97 -5.47 -17.73 11.42
N ALA A 98 -4.21 -18.13 11.59
CA ALA A 98 -3.68 -18.55 12.89
C ALA A 98 -3.67 -17.38 13.90
N LEU A 99 -3.24 -16.19 13.49
CA LEU A 99 -3.27 -14.99 14.33
C LEU A 99 -4.71 -14.59 14.70
N GLN A 100 -5.62 -14.59 13.73
CA GLN A 100 -7.03 -14.24 13.96
C GLN A 100 -7.78 -15.24 14.84
N LYS A 101 -7.34 -16.50 14.87
CA LYS A 101 -7.92 -17.57 15.71
C LYS A 101 -7.24 -17.74 17.07
N ALA A 102 -6.24 -16.91 17.39
CA ALA A 102 -5.65 -16.92 18.72
C ALA A 102 -6.71 -16.64 19.79
N ALA A 103 -6.49 -17.11 21.02
CA ALA A 103 -7.41 -16.87 22.13
C ALA A 103 -7.63 -15.38 22.41
N ASP A 104 -6.59 -14.58 22.17
CA ASP A 104 -6.59 -13.11 22.19
C ASP A 104 -5.83 -12.61 20.95
N PRO A 105 -6.54 -12.31 19.84
CA PRO A 105 -5.92 -11.87 18.60
C PRO A 105 -5.12 -10.58 18.74
N ASP A 106 -5.58 -9.62 19.54
CA ASP A 106 -4.94 -8.31 19.69
C ASP A 106 -3.65 -8.44 20.49
N ALA A 107 -3.64 -9.25 21.56
CA ALA A 107 -2.41 -9.57 22.28
C ALA A 107 -1.43 -10.38 21.42
N ALA A 108 -1.92 -11.34 20.62
CA ALA A 108 -1.08 -12.13 19.71
C ALA A 108 -0.45 -11.24 18.61
N LEU A 109 -1.22 -10.31 18.06
CA LEU A 109 -0.74 -9.34 17.07
C LEU A 109 0.33 -8.44 17.69
N ARG A 110 0.07 -7.82 18.85
CA ARG A 110 1.03 -6.96 19.54
C ARG A 110 2.34 -7.69 19.89
N ALA A 111 2.23 -8.91 20.40
CA ALA A 111 3.38 -9.73 20.74
C ALA A 111 4.24 -10.07 19.51
N SER A 112 3.60 -10.32 18.36
CA SER A 112 4.29 -10.64 17.11
C SER A 112 4.84 -9.40 16.39
N LEU A 113 4.21 -8.24 16.59
CA LEU A 113 4.49 -7.05 15.80
C LEU A 113 5.90 -6.50 16.05
N THR A 114 6.33 -6.39 17.30
CA THR A 114 7.65 -5.82 17.64
C THR A 114 8.83 -6.53 16.94
N PRO A 115 9.00 -7.87 17.04
CA PRO A 115 10.08 -8.53 16.32
C PRO A 115 9.93 -8.46 14.79
N CYS A 116 8.70 -8.35 14.27
CA CYS A 116 8.47 -8.22 12.84
C CYS A 116 8.76 -6.81 12.31
N LEU A 117 8.56 -5.76 13.12
CA LEU A 117 9.02 -4.40 12.80
C LEU A 117 10.55 -4.37 12.69
N ALA A 118 11.28 -5.04 13.59
CA ALA A 118 12.74 -5.09 13.49
C ALA A 118 13.23 -5.73 12.17
N ARG A 119 12.52 -6.75 11.67
CA ARG A 119 12.81 -7.34 10.35
C ARG A 119 12.44 -6.40 9.20
N LEU A 120 11.30 -5.72 9.30
CA LEU A 120 10.89 -4.71 8.33
C LEU A 120 11.96 -3.62 8.19
N GLU A 121 12.45 -3.07 9.30
CA GLU A 121 13.48 -2.02 9.30
C GLU A 121 14.80 -2.48 8.67
N ALA A 122 15.13 -3.77 8.79
CA ALA A 122 16.37 -4.32 8.21
C ALA A 122 16.29 -4.50 6.68
N GLU A 123 15.09 -4.66 6.11
CA GLU A 123 14.89 -4.97 4.69
C GLU A 123 14.30 -3.82 3.87
N VAL A 124 13.43 -3.01 4.47
CA VAL A 124 12.70 -1.94 3.78
C VAL A 124 13.08 -0.59 4.38
N PRO A 125 13.68 0.32 3.59
CA PRO A 125 14.01 1.66 4.07
C PRO A 125 12.80 2.40 4.66
N PRO A 126 13.00 3.30 5.63
CA PRO A 126 11.95 4.20 6.11
C PRO A 126 11.50 5.13 4.97
N LEU A 127 10.24 5.57 5.03
CA LEU A 127 9.73 6.57 4.09
C LEU A 127 10.39 7.92 4.36
N LYS A 128 10.68 8.66 3.28
CA LYS A 128 11.11 10.05 3.36
C LYS A 128 9.92 10.93 3.72
N THR A 129 10.08 11.90 4.61
CA THR A 129 9.07 12.93 4.83
C THR A 129 9.21 13.99 3.74
N PRO A 130 8.22 14.16 2.85
CA PRO A 130 8.26 15.20 1.83
C PRO A 130 8.12 16.60 2.46
N ASP A 131 8.79 17.60 1.89
CA ASP A 131 8.50 19.01 2.24
C ASP A 131 7.25 19.54 1.51
N LEU A 132 6.87 20.80 1.76
CA LEU A 132 5.66 21.40 1.18
C LEU A 132 5.72 21.48 -0.36
N LEU A 133 6.90 21.76 -0.90
CA LEU A 133 7.14 21.85 -2.34
C LEU A 133 7.03 20.46 -3.00
N GLN A 134 7.63 19.43 -2.39
CA GLN A 134 7.49 18.04 -2.81
C GLN A 134 6.05 17.55 -2.70
N CYS A 135 5.34 17.89 -1.62
CA CYS A 135 3.93 17.50 -1.46
C CYS A 135 3.03 18.14 -2.53
N THR A 136 3.29 19.39 -2.92
CA THR A 136 2.61 20.05 -4.03
C THR A 136 2.78 19.26 -5.32
N ALA A 137 4.03 18.88 -5.64
CA ALA A 137 4.35 18.08 -6.81
C ALA A 137 3.73 16.66 -6.77
N ILE A 138 3.85 15.94 -5.65
CA ILE A 138 3.35 14.57 -5.48
C ILE A 138 1.83 14.51 -5.70
N LEU A 139 1.06 15.42 -5.10
CA LEU A 139 -0.40 15.42 -5.25
C LEU A 139 -0.85 15.87 -6.64
N ALA A 140 -0.11 16.80 -7.27
CA ALA A 140 -0.37 17.21 -8.65
C ALA A 140 -0.16 16.04 -9.63
N ILE A 141 0.97 15.33 -9.52
CA ILE A 141 1.26 14.15 -10.34
C ILE A 141 0.20 13.06 -10.13
N ALA A 142 -0.17 12.78 -8.87
CA ALA A 142 -1.22 11.81 -8.56
C ALA A 142 -2.58 12.18 -9.19
N TYR A 143 -2.94 13.47 -9.18
CA TYR A 143 -4.12 13.98 -9.88
C TYR A 143 -4.01 13.74 -11.39
N GLU A 144 -2.90 14.13 -12.01
CA GLU A 144 -2.67 14.02 -13.44
C GLU A 144 -2.76 12.56 -13.92
N GLU A 145 -2.12 11.64 -13.21
CA GLU A 145 -2.18 10.21 -13.52
C GLU A 145 -3.59 9.64 -13.41
N LEU A 146 -4.30 9.94 -12.32
CA LEU A 146 -5.65 9.45 -12.10
C LEU A 146 -6.62 10.04 -13.14
N HIS A 147 -6.49 11.34 -13.42
CA HIS A 147 -7.29 12.04 -14.40
C HIS A 147 -7.03 11.55 -15.82
N ALA A 148 -5.78 11.31 -16.19
CA ALA A 148 -5.42 10.75 -17.49
C ALA A 148 -6.01 9.34 -17.70
N ARG A 149 -6.06 8.52 -16.64
CA ARG A 149 -6.58 7.14 -16.70
C ARG A 149 -8.10 7.06 -16.65
N ALA A 150 -8.75 7.88 -15.82
CA ALA A 150 -10.15 7.73 -15.45
C ALA A 150 -11.00 8.99 -15.59
N GLY A 151 -10.43 10.11 -16.04
CA GLY A 151 -11.09 11.42 -16.09
C GLY A 151 -11.32 12.02 -14.70
N LEU A 152 -12.22 13.01 -14.62
CA LEU A 152 -12.51 13.74 -13.38
C LEU A 152 -13.45 12.96 -12.45
N THR A 153 -12.89 11.95 -11.78
CA THR A 153 -13.56 11.22 -10.71
C THR A 153 -13.58 12.02 -9.40
N PRO A 154 -14.41 11.67 -8.39
CA PRO A 154 -14.36 12.30 -7.08
C PRO A 154 -12.95 12.29 -6.46
N ALA A 155 -12.25 11.15 -6.54
CA ALA A 155 -10.87 11.05 -6.05
C ALA A 155 -9.90 11.96 -6.82
N ALA A 156 -10.06 12.09 -8.14
CA ALA A 156 -9.26 13.03 -8.93
C ALA A 156 -9.56 14.48 -8.55
N GLN A 157 -10.84 14.82 -8.29
CA GLN A 157 -11.23 16.13 -7.83
C GLN A 157 -10.67 16.46 -6.43
N ASP A 158 -10.62 15.47 -5.53
CA ASP A 158 -10.02 15.63 -4.20
C ASP A 158 -8.52 15.90 -4.31
N LEU A 159 -7.79 15.10 -5.09
CA LEU A 159 -6.35 15.31 -5.34
C LEU A 159 -6.06 16.68 -5.98
N LYS A 160 -6.86 17.07 -6.97
CA LYS A 160 -6.76 18.40 -7.58
C LYS A 160 -6.94 19.51 -6.54
N THR A 161 -7.92 19.37 -5.66
CA THR A 161 -8.22 20.37 -4.62
C THR A 161 -7.07 20.47 -3.63
N LEU A 162 -6.56 19.34 -3.16
CA LEU A 162 -5.44 19.29 -2.22
C LEU A 162 -4.15 19.86 -2.85
N ALA A 163 -3.86 19.50 -4.10
CA ALA A 163 -2.72 20.04 -4.84
C ALA A 163 -2.80 21.57 -4.98
N SER A 164 -3.98 22.11 -5.30
CA SER A 164 -4.19 23.56 -5.35
C SER A 164 -3.99 24.25 -3.99
N VAL A 165 -4.45 23.65 -2.89
CA VAL A 165 -4.25 24.19 -1.53
C VAL A 165 -2.77 24.24 -1.19
N LEU A 166 -2.03 23.16 -1.43
CA LEU A 166 -0.60 23.11 -1.16
C LEU A 166 0.18 24.08 -2.06
N SER A 167 -0.17 24.18 -3.35
CA SER A 167 0.45 25.11 -4.29
C SER A 167 0.26 26.56 -3.87
N ALA A 168 -0.92 26.94 -3.38
CA ALA A 168 -1.17 28.29 -2.89
C ALA A 168 -0.33 28.60 -1.63
N ARG A 169 -0.27 27.66 -0.69
CA ARG A 169 0.54 27.78 0.53
C ARG A 169 2.03 27.88 0.23
N GLU A 170 2.53 27.06 -0.68
CA GLU A 170 3.93 27.09 -1.10
C GLU A 170 4.25 28.40 -1.81
N HIS A 171 3.39 28.87 -2.72
CA HIS A 171 3.56 30.17 -3.37
C HIS A 171 3.65 31.31 -2.34
N GLU A 172 2.73 31.35 -1.37
CA GLU A 172 2.77 32.32 -0.26
C GLU A 172 4.06 32.23 0.56
N ALA A 173 4.52 31.01 0.89
CA ALA A 173 5.75 30.79 1.64
C ALA A 173 6.99 31.27 0.87
N LEU A 174 7.05 30.97 -0.43
CA LEU A 174 8.14 31.39 -1.32
C LEU A 174 8.18 32.92 -1.46
N VAL A 175 7.04 33.58 -1.65
CA VAL A 175 6.95 35.05 -1.69
C VAL A 175 7.36 35.66 -0.35
N ALA A 176 6.88 35.10 0.77
CA ALA A 176 7.28 35.54 2.11
C ALA A 176 8.79 35.37 2.37
N SER A 177 9.44 34.41 1.70
CA SER A 177 10.89 34.21 1.73
C SER A 177 11.69 35.19 0.85
N GLY A 178 11.01 36.09 0.14
CA GLY A 178 11.61 37.15 -0.67
C GLY A 178 11.66 36.87 -2.17
N LYS A 179 11.05 35.79 -2.65
CA LYS A 179 10.88 35.53 -4.08
C LYS A 179 9.79 36.41 -4.68
N SER A 180 9.90 36.71 -5.97
CA SER A 180 8.76 37.24 -6.73
C SER A 180 7.69 36.15 -6.94
N GLY A 181 6.49 36.53 -7.37
CA GLY A 181 5.44 35.57 -7.75
C GLY A 181 5.91 34.64 -8.88
N ASP A 182 6.52 35.20 -9.93
CA ASP A 182 7.05 34.42 -11.06
C ASP A 182 8.16 33.44 -10.62
N GLU A 183 9.02 33.85 -9.68
CA GLU A 183 10.05 32.97 -9.10
C GLU A 183 9.46 31.85 -8.24
N ALA A 184 8.32 32.10 -7.59
CA ALA A 184 7.61 31.10 -6.82
C ALA A 184 6.93 30.07 -7.74
N ASP A 185 6.23 30.54 -8.78
CA ASP A 185 5.61 29.67 -9.80
C ASP A 185 6.66 28.80 -10.52
N ALA A 186 7.81 29.39 -10.86
CA ALA A 186 8.92 28.65 -11.47
C ALA A 186 9.48 27.56 -10.53
N ALA A 187 9.60 27.84 -9.23
CA ALA A 187 10.07 26.85 -8.26
C ALA A 187 9.09 25.68 -8.12
N ILE A 188 7.78 25.95 -8.10
CA ILE A 188 6.73 24.93 -8.05
C ILE A 188 6.77 24.06 -9.31
N ALA A 189 6.91 24.66 -10.50
CA ALA A 189 7.03 23.92 -11.75
C ALA A 189 8.29 23.04 -11.79
N MET A 190 9.44 23.57 -11.36
CA MET A 190 10.70 22.80 -11.28
C MET A 190 10.59 21.61 -10.31
N ALA A 191 9.88 21.77 -9.21
CA ALA A 191 9.67 20.68 -8.26
C ALA A 191 8.77 19.58 -8.82
N HIS A 192 7.74 19.95 -9.59
CA HIS A 192 6.92 18.98 -10.33
C HIS A 192 7.76 18.17 -11.32
N ASP A 193 8.57 18.84 -12.15
CA ASP A 193 9.46 18.18 -13.10
C ASP A 193 10.47 17.25 -12.39
N ALA A 194 11.06 17.71 -11.28
CA ALA A 194 12.01 16.91 -10.50
C ALA A 194 11.34 15.65 -9.91
N MET A 195 10.11 15.77 -9.39
CA MET A 195 9.37 14.63 -8.87
C MET A 195 8.92 13.66 -9.96
N LEU A 196 8.57 14.16 -11.15
CA LEU A 196 8.33 13.29 -12.31
C LEU A 196 9.58 12.48 -12.66
N GLN A 197 10.77 13.09 -12.67
CA GLN A 197 12.01 12.36 -12.90
C GLN A 197 12.26 11.30 -11.81
N GLU A 198 12.10 11.65 -10.52
CA GLU A 198 12.22 10.67 -9.43
C GLU A 198 11.19 9.54 -9.55
N ALA A 199 9.97 9.81 -10.04
CA ALA A 199 8.96 8.77 -10.26
C ALA A 199 9.39 7.72 -11.30
N PHE A 200 10.26 8.08 -12.26
CA PHE A 200 10.85 7.13 -13.22
C PHE A 200 12.10 6.42 -12.68
N GLU A 201 12.68 6.90 -11.59
CA GLU A 201 13.92 6.39 -10.99
C GLU A 201 13.68 5.71 -9.63
N GLY A 202 13.88 4.40 -9.56
CA GLY A 202 13.80 3.66 -8.30
C GLY A 202 12.38 3.48 -7.75
N ASP A 203 12.18 3.85 -6.48
CA ASP A 203 10.94 3.64 -5.73
C ASP A 203 9.86 4.72 -5.97
N GLY A 204 10.21 5.79 -6.70
CA GLY A 204 9.32 6.91 -7.05
C GLY A 204 8.60 7.53 -5.86
N VAL A 205 7.35 7.97 -6.08
CA VAL A 205 6.50 8.57 -5.03
C VAL A 205 6.22 7.64 -3.85
N GLU A 206 6.34 6.32 -4.03
CA GLU A 206 6.17 5.36 -2.93
C GLU A 206 7.34 5.41 -1.92
N ALA A 207 8.44 6.11 -2.22
CA ALA A 207 9.51 6.37 -1.26
C ALA A 207 9.13 7.39 -0.19
N TYR A 208 8.01 8.11 -0.37
CA TYR A 208 7.60 9.22 0.49
C TYR A 208 6.43 8.86 1.39
N ASP A 209 6.38 9.49 2.56
CA ASP A 209 5.23 9.47 3.44
C ASP A 209 4.15 10.45 2.94
N ILE A 210 3.34 9.99 2.00
CA ILE A 210 2.26 10.79 1.38
C ILE A 210 1.21 11.21 2.43
N ALA A 211 1.09 10.50 3.56
CA ALA A 211 0.21 10.89 4.66
C ALA A 211 0.52 12.32 5.15
N HIS A 212 1.81 12.66 5.19
CA HIS A 212 2.27 14.00 5.56
C HIS A 212 1.74 15.10 4.63
N CYS A 213 1.59 14.83 3.33
CA CYS A 213 1.05 15.81 2.39
C CYS A 213 -0.42 16.13 2.67
N TYR A 214 -1.20 15.14 3.11
CA TYR A 214 -2.57 15.40 3.56
C TYR A 214 -2.60 16.19 4.86
N ASP A 215 -1.66 15.96 5.79
CA ASP A 215 -1.53 16.76 7.00
C ASP A 215 -1.22 18.23 6.69
N LEU A 216 -0.29 18.49 5.78
CA LEU A 216 0.04 19.83 5.30
C LEU A 216 -1.10 20.50 4.54
N ALA A 217 -2.05 19.73 3.99
CA ALA A 217 -3.21 20.25 3.27
C ALA A 217 -4.43 20.51 4.18
N LYS A 218 -4.39 20.10 5.45
CA LYS A 218 -5.50 20.32 6.39
C LYS A 218 -5.81 21.82 6.52
N PRO A 219 -7.11 22.21 6.66
CA PRO A 219 -7.46 23.59 6.93
C PRO A 219 -6.78 24.08 8.22
N ASP A 220 -6.36 25.33 8.22
CA ASP A 220 -5.85 25.94 9.44
C ASP A 220 -6.98 26.00 10.49
N PRO A 221 -6.72 25.68 11.77
CA PRO A 221 -7.74 25.72 12.82
C PRO A 221 -8.42 27.10 13.00
N LYS A 222 -7.86 28.13 12.36
CA LYS A 222 -8.36 29.52 12.40
C LYS A 222 -9.18 29.92 11.18
N SER A 223 -9.34 29.08 10.15
CA SER A 223 -10.17 29.42 8.98
C SER A 223 -11.64 29.05 9.20
N HIS A 224 -12.24 29.55 10.28
CA HIS A 224 -13.70 29.68 10.35
C HIS A 224 -14.01 31.13 9.94
N TYR A 225 -14.33 31.30 8.65
CA TYR A 225 -15.13 32.44 8.21
C TYR A 225 -16.61 32.12 8.40
#